data_AF-A0A669ET69-F1
#
_entry.id   AF-A0A669ET69-F1
#
_cell.length_a   1.000
_cell.length_b   1.000
_cell.length_c   1.000
_cell.angle_alpha   90.00
_cell.angle_beta   90.00
_cell.angle_gamma   90.00
#
_symmetry.space_group_name_H-M   'P 1'
#
loop_
_entity.id
_entity.type
_entity.pdbx_description
1 polymer ?
#
loop_
_entity_poly.entity_id
_entity_poly.type
_entity_poly.pdbx_seq_one_letter_code
_entity_poly.pdbx_strand_id
1 'polypeptide(L)'
;LKESMELLGICQTRFLNRLNEWRWEQRKAAIGFPFDDNLSPLQTCSLIVDKQPPQVIKTQSKFSTTVRYLLGEKVAPGKPVLVKAQIINEMQARNLANVHGDNVGELINNSAVLEHNAATKSTCSNFRNMSIKKIKRADRKGSESVTEEKFALLFSSEINITGCETPYRIQVISQPVVVIVHGSQDNNAVATIIWDCAFSERDRIPFVVPDRVPWRMMYTTLNSKFTSEVGTQHNLDQYNQHFLAQKVFDKPDFNEDFSNMMVSWAQFNKEVLPGRPFTFWQWFEGVMELTKKHLKSYWSEGLIFGFIGKQHLHLILKDRPNGTFLLRFSDSEIGGITIAYVSATENGGQKIQNIQPFTKRDLEIRGLGDRIRDIDHITYLYPEFPKHDVFRKFYTGNGCPAQKQSYGLSLGKESESKKTNLFFCGLKQSLHCPPTRVTSLCLSNLKSACKDLFITK
;
A
#
# COMPACT_ATOMS: atom_id res chain seq x y z
N LEU A 1 32.16 -20.48 -28.71
CA LEU A 1 31.31 -21.20 -27.73
C LEU A 1 31.55 -20.72 -26.30
N LYS A 2 32.77 -20.82 -25.76
CA LYS A 2 33.08 -20.40 -24.37
C LYS A 2 32.72 -18.93 -24.09
N GLU A 3 33.13 -18.01 -24.96
CA GLU A 3 32.78 -16.58 -24.86
C GLU A 3 31.26 -16.35 -24.95
N SER A 4 30.57 -17.07 -25.84
CA SER A 4 29.11 -16.99 -25.98
C SER A 4 28.39 -17.48 -24.72
N MET A 5 28.91 -18.53 -24.06
CA MET A 5 28.38 -19.02 -22.79
C MET A 5 28.60 -18.03 -21.65
N GLU A 6 29.75 -17.36 -21.62
CA GLU A 6 30.05 -16.32 -20.64
C GLU A 6 29.13 -15.10 -20.79
N LEU A 7 28.96 -14.62 -22.02
CA LEU A 7 28.01 -13.55 -22.34
C LEU A 7 26.56 -13.93 -21.97
N LEU A 8 26.15 -15.17 -22.24
CA LEU A 8 24.84 -15.66 -21.85
C LEU A 8 24.67 -15.67 -20.33
N GLY A 9 25.70 -16.07 -19.58
CA GLY A 9 25.72 -16.02 -18.11
C GLY A 9 25.53 -14.60 -17.59
N ILE A 10 26.23 -13.62 -18.17
CA ILE A 10 26.08 -12.19 -17.81
C ILE A 10 24.65 -11.70 -18.08
N CYS A 11 24.09 -12.03 -19.25
CA CYS A 11 22.71 -11.68 -19.60
C CYS A 11 21.70 -12.31 -18.63
N GLN A 12 21.89 -13.58 -18.26
CA GLN A 12 21.04 -14.28 -17.32
C GLN A 12 21.09 -13.63 -15.93
N THR A 13 22.28 -13.30 -15.41
CA THR A 13 22.42 -12.62 -14.13
C THR A 13 21.73 -11.26 -14.13
N ARG A 14 21.94 -10.46 -15.19
CA ARG A 14 21.30 -9.14 -15.32
C ARG A 14 19.77 -9.27 -15.38
N PHE A 15 19.27 -10.28 -16.07
CA PHE A 15 17.85 -10.59 -16.12
C PHE A 15 17.29 -10.95 -14.73
N LEU A 16 17.94 -11.87 -14.01
CA LEU A 16 17.48 -12.32 -12.69
C LEU A 16 17.48 -11.17 -11.67
N ASN A 17 18.46 -10.26 -11.75
CA ASN A 17 18.49 -9.06 -10.92
C ASN A 17 17.29 -8.15 -11.18
N ARG A 18 16.94 -7.91 -12.45
CA ARG A 18 15.76 -7.10 -12.81
C ARG A 18 14.45 -7.79 -12.38
N LEU A 19 14.38 -9.11 -12.48
CA LEU A 19 13.23 -9.88 -12.00
C LEU A 19 13.08 -9.78 -10.47
N ASN A 20 14.18 -9.85 -9.73
CA ASN A 20 14.18 -9.68 -8.27
C ASN A 20 13.77 -8.26 -7.88
N GLU A 21 14.21 -7.26 -8.63
CA GLU A 21 13.77 -5.88 -8.46
C GLU A 21 12.27 -5.72 -8.71
N TRP A 22 11.73 -6.30 -9.79
CA TRP A 22 10.29 -6.28 -10.05
C TRP A 22 9.48 -6.96 -8.94
N ARG A 23 9.94 -8.11 -8.42
CA ARG A 23 9.30 -8.79 -7.27
C ARG A 23 9.34 -7.94 -6.01
N TRP A 24 10.43 -7.20 -5.81
CA TRP A 24 10.59 -6.26 -4.71
C TRP A 24 9.61 -5.08 -4.85
N GLU A 25 9.49 -4.50 -6.03
CA GLU A 25 8.53 -3.43 -6.33
C GLU A 25 7.08 -3.91 -6.11
N GLN A 26 6.72 -5.10 -6.61
CA GLN A 26 5.40 -5.72 -6.39
C GLN A 26 5.08 -5.89 -4.89
N ARG A 27 6.09 -6.16 -4.05
CA ARG A 27 5.94 -6.24 -2.58
C ARG A 27 5.68 -4.87 -1.97
N LYS A 28 6.40 -3.85 -2.40
CA LYS A 28 6.20 -2.47 -1.92
C LYS A 28 4.85 -1.91 -2.41
N ALA A 29 4.34 -2.36 -3.54
CA ALA A 29 3.01 -2.00 -4.04
C ALA A 29 1.89 -2.32 -3.04
N ALA A 30 2.01 -3.41 -2.29
CA ALA A 30 1.03 -3.81 -1.28
C ALA A 30 0.82 -2.78 -0.15
N ILE A 31 1.82 -1.93 0.08
CA ILE A 31 1.80 -0.86 1.09
C ILE A 31 1.73 0.53 0.43
N GLY A 32 1.25 0.60 -0.81
CA GLY A 32 0.91 1.84 -1.49
C GLY A 32 2.01 2.48 -2.32
N PHE A 33 3.18 1.85 -2.48
CA PHE A 33 4.21 2.39 -3.36
C PHE A 33 3.81 2.20 -4.84
N PRO A 34 4.25 3.09 -5.74
CA PRO A 34 4.05 2.91 -7.18
C PRO A 34 4.62 1.57 -7.68
N PHE A 35 3.94 0.98 -8.65
CA PHE A 35 4.33 -0.30 -9.24
C PHE A 35 3.94 -0.36 -10.72
N ASP A 36 4.89 -0.79 -11.55
CA ASP A 36 4.66 -1.10 -12.95
C ASP A 36 4.48 -2.61 -13.10
N ASP A 37 3.25 -3.03 -13.41
CA ASP A 37 2.90 -4.44 -13.63
C ASP A 37 3.30 -4.94 -15.02
N ASN A 38 3.87 -4.07 -15.87
CA ASN A 38 4.29 -4.41 -17.21
C ASN A 38 5.53 -5.32 -17.21
N LEU A 39 5.27 -6.61 -17.31
CA LEU A 39 6.28 -7.66 -17.44
C LEU A 39 6.83 -7.83 -18.86
N SER A 40 6.39 -7.05 -19.86
CA SER A 40 6.87 -7.18 -21.25
C SER A 40 8.40 -7.07 -21.40
N PRO A 41 9.14 -6.24 -20.62
CA PRO A 41 10.60 -6.18 -20.69
C PRO A 41 11.29 -7.42 -20.08
N LEU A 42 10.57 -8.26 -19.33
CA LEU A 42 11.07 -9.38 -18.53
C LEU A 42 10.68 -10.77 -19.11
N GLN A 43 10.22 -10.85 -20.35
CA GLN A 43 9.59 -12.03 -20.95
C GLN A 43 10.49 -13.25 -21.24
N THR A 44 11.65 -13.42 -20.60
CA THR A 44 12.62 -14.43 -21.05
C THR A 44 13.00 -15.54 -20.09
N CYS A 45 12.72 -15.50 -18.78
CA CYS A 45 12.91 -16.67 -17.89
C CYS A 45 11.98 -16.63 -16.66
N SER A 46 11.52 -17.81 -16.20
CA SER A 46 10.91 -18.12 -14.88
C SER A 46 9.38 -18.18 -14.73
N LEU A 47 8.95 -18.87 -13.66
CA LEU A 47 7.58 -18.88 -13.12
C LEU A 47 7.46 -17.78 -12.06
N ILE A 48 6.39 -16.98 -12.14
CA ILE A 48 6.14 -15.86 -11.24
C ILE A 48 4.68 -15.81 -10.78
N VAL A 49 4.44 -15.25 -9.60
CA VAL A 49 3.09 -14.89 -9.17
C VAL A 49 2.79 -13.48 -9.69
N ASP A 50 2.06 -13.44 -10.79
CA ASP A 50 1.71 -12.23 -11.53
C ASP A 50 0.69 -11.39 -10.76
N LYS A 51 -0.40 -12.03 -10.34
CA LYS A 51 -1.39 -11.46 -9.42
C LYS A 51 -1.30 -12.17 -8.09
N GLN A 52 -0.76 -11.51 -7.07
CA GLN A 52 -0.68 -12.05 -5.71
C GLN A 52 -2.07 -12.36 -5.14
N PRO A 53 -2.21 -13.38 -4.28
CA PRO A 53 -3.41 -13.55 -3.48
C PRO A 53 -3.58 -12.37 -2.52
N PRO A 54 -4.79 -12.13 -1.98
CA PRO A 54 -4.96 -11.22 -0.85
C PRO A 54 -4.00 -11.61 0.28
N GLN A 55 -3.28 -10.64 0.84
CA GLN A 55 -2.30 -10.93 1.89
C GLN A 55 -2.93 -11.16 3.26
N VAL A 56 -4.19 -10.80 3.44
CA VAL A 56 -5.01 -11.26 4.56
C VAL A 56 -6.16 -12.08 3.98
N ILE A 57 -6.22 -13.37 4.35
CA ILE A 57 -7.21 -14.30 3.82
C ILE A 57 -8.06 -14.83 4.96
N LYS A 58 -9.36 -14.54 4.92
CA LYS A 58 -10.31 -15.18 5.83
C LYS A 58 -10.62 -16.60 5.35
N THR A 59 -10.59 -17.57 6.26
CA THR A 59 -11.01 -18.95 5.96
C THR A 59 -12.41 -18.99 5.37
N GLN A 60 -12.67 -19.96 4.49
CA GLN A 60 -13.93 -20.15 3.77
C GLN A 60 -14.32 -19.00 2.81
N SER A 61 -13.55 -17.91 2.75
CA SER A 61 -13.75 -16.84 1.78
C SER A 61 -13.12 -17.22 0.45
N LYS A 62 -13.71 -16.73 -0.64
CA LYS A 62 -13.21 -16.96 -2.00
C LYS A 62 -12.17 -15.91 -2.35
N PHE A 63 -11.08 -16.33 -2.98
CA PHE A 63 -10.07 -15.43 -3.54
C PHE A 63 -9.57 -15.94 -4.90
N SER A 64 -8.70 -15.18 -5.54
CA SER A 64 -8.11 -15.52 -6.83
C SER A 64 -6.67 -15.02 -6.93
N THR A 65 -5.87 -15.70 -7.74
CA THR A 65 -4.46 -15.38 -7.98
C THR A 65 -4.08 -15.89 -9.36
N THR A 66 -3.06 -15.29 -9.96
CA THR A 66 -2.57 -15.67 -11.29
C THR A 66 -1.08 -15.92 -11.23
N VAL A 67 -0.68 -17.06 -11.77
CA VAL A 67 0.72 -17.44 -11.96
C VAL A 67 1.03 -17.33 -13.44
N ARG A 68 2.17 -16.74 -13.79
CA ARG A 68 2.63 -16.58 -15.17
C ARG A 68 3.94 -17.34 -15.38
N TYR A 69 4.01 -18.09 -16.46
CA TYR A 69 5.23 -18.73 -16.94
C TYR A 69 5.78 -17.94 -18.12
N LEU A 70 7.00 -17.39 -17.97
CA LEU A 70 7.58 -16.47 -18.94
C LEU A 70 8.18 -17.17 -20.16
N LEU A 71 8.40 -18.49 -20.10
CA LEU A 71 8.90 -19.32 -21.22
C LEU A 71 7.77 -20.07 -21.95
N GLY A 72 6.58 -19.47 -21.96
CA GLY A 72 5.36 -20.08 -22.51
C GLY A 72 5.49 -20.68 -23.91
N GLU A 73 6.17 -19.99 -24.83
CA GLU A 73 6.37 -20.43 -26.23
C GLU A 73 7.32 -21.63 -26.36
N LYS A 74 8.07 -21.99 -25.31
CA LYS A 74 9.03 -23.10 -25.31
C LYS A 74 8.50 -24.37 -24.64
N VAL A 75 7.33 -24.30 -24.02
CA VAL A 75 6.65 -25.47 -23.45
C VAL A 75 6.39 -26.47 -24.57
N ALA A 76 6.78 -27.73 -24.37
CA ALA A 76 6.59 -28.78 -25.35
C ALA A 76 5.09 -28.95 -25.66
N PRO A 77 4.69 -29.04 -26.95
CA PRO A 77 3.31 -29.30 -27.32
C PRO A 77 2.90 -30.68 -26.79
N GLY A 78 1.71 -30.78 -26.20
CA GLY A 78 1.25 -32.04 -25.62
C GLY A 78 0.18 -31.86 -24.54
N LYS A 79 0.30 -32.63 -23.47
CA LYS A 79 -0.68 -32.64 -22.36
C LYS A 79 -0.75 -31.27 -21.69
N PRO A 80 -1.97 -30.80 -21.33
CA PRO A 80 -2.13 -29.58 -20.55
C PRO A 80 -1.31 -29.64 -19.26
N VAL A 81 -0.44 -28.65 -19.07
CA VAL A 81 0.35 -28.52 -17.86
C VAL A 81 -0.55 -28.03 -16.73
N LEU A 82 -0.64 -28.79 -15.64
CA LEU A 82 -1.43 -28.41 -14.46
C LEU A 82 -0.50 -27.80 -13.40
N VAL A 83 -0.80 -26.57 -12.99
CA VAL A 83 -0.14 -25.93 -11.85
C VAL A 83 -0.97 -26.20 -10.59
N LYS A 84 -0.34 -26.73 -9.56
CA LYS A 84 -0.97 -26.99 -8.25
C LYS A 84 -0.51 -25.97 -7.23
N ALA A 85 -1.44 -25.49 -6.41
CA ALA A 85 -1.22 -24.62 -5.29
C ALA A 85 -1.32 -25.41 -3.97
N GLN A 86 -0.39 -25.16 -3.06
CA GLN A 86 -0.38 -25.69 -1.69
C GLN A 86 -0.15 -24.52 -0.74
N ILE A 87 -0.84 -24.51 0.40
CA ILE A 87 -0.51 -23.57 1.47
C ILE A 87 0.63 -24.14 2.30
N ILE A 88 1.65 -23.31 2.56
CA ILE A 88 2.84 -23.67 3.33
C ILE A 88 3.07 -22.65 4.44
N ASN A 89 3.66 -23.08 5.55
CA ASN A 89 4.05 -22.18 6.65
C ASN A 89 5.46 -21.61 6.40
N GLU A 90 5.90 -20.73 7.30
CA GLU A 90 7.22 -20.10 7.21
C GLU A 90 8.38 -21.10 7.22
N MET A 91 8.33 -22.13 8.06
CA MET A 91 9.36 -23.17 8.12
C MET A 91 9.49 -23.93 6.79
N GLN A 92 8.35 -24.29 6.18
CA GLN A 92 8.30 -24.94 4.86
C GLN A 92 8.76 -23.99 3.74
N ALA A 93 8.43 -22.71 3.81
CA ALA A 93 8.89 -21.71 2.83
C ALA A 93 10.42 -21.56 2.85
N ARG A 94 11.05 -21.72 4.02
CA ARG A 94 12.52 -21.70 4.16
C ARG A 94 13.19 -22.97 3.63
N ASN A 95 12.46 -24.09 3.54
CA ASN A 95 12.98 -25.37 3.06
C ASN A 95 12.08 -25.99 1.97
N LEU A 96 12.02 -25.32 0.81
CA LEU A 96 11.17 -25.75 -0.31
C LEU A 96 11.54 -27.12 -0.90
N ALA A 97 12.78 -27.58 -0.71
CA ALA A 97 13.24 -28.87 -1.22
C ALA A 97 12.54 -30.05 -0.51
N ASN A 98 12.18 -29.89 0.77
CA ASN A 98 11.67 -30.96 1.64
C ASN A 98 10.20 -30.75 2.04
N VAL A 99 9.40 -30.07 1.22
CA VAL A 99 7.95 -29.96 1.46
C VAL A 99 7.27 -31.30 1.13
N HIS A 100 7.43 -32.27 2.03
CA HIS A 100 6.83 -33.60 1.94
C HIS A 100 5.90 -33.84 3.14
N GLY A 101 4.72 -34.42 2.89
CA GLY A 101 3.87 -35.07 3.89
C GLY A 101 2.98 -34.17 4.76
N ASP A 102 3.49 -33.04 5.26
CA ASP A 102 2.74 -32.23 6.25
C ASP A 102 1.95 -31.09 5.61
N ASN A 103 0.70 -31.38 5.25
CA ASN A 103 -0.24 -30.35 4.87
C ASN A 103 -0.61 -29.48 6.08
N VAL A 104 -0.15 -28.22 6.04
CA VAL A 104 -0.51 -27.17 7.01
C VAL A 104 -1.89 -26.58 6.73
N GLY A 105 -2.51 -26.86 5.58
CA GLY A 105 -3.88 -26.45 5.31
C GLY A 105 -4.51 -27.15 4.12
N GLU A 106 -5.83 -27.01 4.01
CA GLU A 106 -6.66 -27.57 2.95
C GLU A 106 -7.17 -26.44 2.06
N LEU A 107 -6.75 -26.45 0.78
CA LEU A 107 -7.19 -25.50 -0.24
C LEU A 107 -8.25 -26.13 -1.16
N ILE A 108 -9.29 -25.36 -1.46
CA ILE A 108 -10.30 -25.67 -2.47
C ILE A 108 -9.91 -24.99 -3.78
N ASN A 109 -10.17 -25.64 -4.92
CA ASN A 109 -9.84 -25.14 -6.27
C ASN A 109 -8.36 -24.79 -6.43
N ASN A 110 -7.49 -25.66 -5.92
CA ASN A 110 -6.05 -25.43 -5.81
C ASN A 110 -5.26 -25.88 -7.04
N SER A 111 -5.90 -26.13 -8.18
CA SER A 111 -5.23 -26.53 -9.41
C SER A 111 -5.77 -25.73 -10.59
N ALA A 112 -4.91 -25.30 -11.49
CA ALA A 112 -5.29 -24.55 -12.68
C ALA A 112 -4.40 -24.96 -13.87
N VAL A 113 -4.99 -24.99 -15.07
CA VAL A 113 -4.25 -25.29 -16.31
C VAL A 113 -3.37 -24.09 -16.67
N LEU A 114 -2.19 -24.36 -17.20
CA LEU A 114 -1.30 -23.36 -17.77
C LEU A 114 -1.70 -23.10 -19.22
N GLU A 115 -2.36 -21.97 -19.45
CA GLU A 115 -2.95 -21.62 -20.74
C GLU A 115 -2.09 -20.57 -21.46
N HIS A 116 -1.77 -20.81 -22.74
CA HIS A 116 -1.10 -19.84 -23.59
C HIS A 116 -2.12 -19.00 -24.35
N ASN A 117 -2.05 -17.68 -24.18
CA ASN A 117 -2.81 -16.72 -24.97
C ASN A 117 -1.92 -16.14 -26.07
N ALA A 118 -2.22 -16.51 -27.32
CA ALA A 118 -1.45 -16.09 -28.50
C ALA A 118 -1.55 -14.58 -28.78
N ALA A 119 -2.67 -13.92 -28.43
CA ALA A 119 -2.86 -12.50 -28.67
C ALA A 119 -1.97 -11.63 -27.75
N THR A 120 -1.87 -12.01 -26.48
CA THR A 120 -1.05 -11.31 -25.48
C THR A 120 0.35 -11.90 -25.32
N LYS A 121 0.64 -13.02 -26.00
CA LYS A 121 1.86 -13.83 -25.86
C LYS A 121 2.17 -14.19 -24.39
N SER A 122 1.13 -14.42 -23.60
CA SER A 122 1.27 -14.70 -22.16
C SER A 122 0.81 -16.12 -21.85
N THR A 123 1.58 -16.84 -21.05
CA THR A 123 1.23 -18.17 -20.57
C THR A 123 0.94 -18.12 -19.07
N CYS A 124 -0.33 -18.30 -18.70
CA CYS A 124 -0.80 -18.06 -17.34
C CYS A 124 -1.69 -19.19 -16.82
N SER A 125 -1.62 -19.44 -15.51
CA SER A 125 -2.58 -20.24 -14.76
C SER A 125 -3.42 -19.33 -13.88
N ASN A 126 -4.71 -19.29 -14.16
CA ASN A 126 -5.67 -18.47 -13.43
C ASN A 126 -6.39 -19.29 -12.38
N PHE A 127 -6.02 -19.10 -11.12
CA PHE A 127 -6.72 -19.73 -10.00
C PHE A 127 -7.90 -18.86 -9.59
N ARG A 128 -9.11 -19.34 -9.85
CA ARG A 128 -10.37 -18.65 -9.55
C ARG A 128 -11.11 -19.38 -8.43
N ASN A 129 -11.83 -18.62 -7.60
CA ASN A 129 -12.64 -19.18 -6.52
C ASN A 129 -11.86 -20.11 -5.58
N MET A 130 -10.58 -19.82 -5.33
CA MET A 130 -9.80 -20.54 -4.32
C MET A 130 -10.36 -20.25 -2.93
N SER A 131 -10.23 -21.19 -2.00
CA SER A 131 -10.58 -20.96 -0.60
C SER A 131 -9.75 -21.81 0.35
N ILE A 132 -9.45 -21.29 1.53
CA ILE A 132 -8.80 -22.04 2.62
C ILE A 132 -9.91 -22.65 3.48
N LYS A 133 -10.08 -23.97 3.43
CA LYS A 133 -11.09 -24.70 4.20
C LYS A 133 -10.64 -24.97 5.64
N LYS A 134 -9.38 -25.37 5.81
CA LYS A 134 -8.75 -25.64 7.11
C LYS A 134 -7.31 -25.16 7.10
N ILE A 135 -6.83 -24.73 8.26
CA ILE A 135 -5.44 -24.33 8.49
C ILE A 135 -5.00 -24.88 9.85
N LYS A 136 -3.86 -25.57 9.87
CA LYS A 136 -3.14 -25.98 11.08
C LYS A 136 -2.20 -24.84 11.46
N ARG A 137 -2.14 -24.55 12.75
CA ARG A 137 -1.29 -23.50 13.30
C ARG A 137 -0.24 -24.13 14.20
N ALA A 138 0.93 -23.50 14.26
CA ALA A 138 1.96 -23.92 15.19
C ALA A 138 1.52 -23.70 16.65
N ASP A 139 2.06 -24.51 17.56
CA ASP A 139 1.91 -24.26 18.99
C ASP A 139 2.61 -22.95 19.34
N ARG A 140 1.84 -21.99 19.84
CA ARG A 140 2.32 -20.64 20.16
C ARG A 140 3.24 -20.67 21.37
N LYS A 141 4.35 -19.95 21.30
CA LYS A 141 5.25 -19.73 22.46
C LYS A 141 5.09 -18.30 22.97
N GLY A 142 4.88 -18.15 24.28
CA GLY A 142 4.83 -16.83 24.92
C GLY A 142 3.67 -15.96 24.42
N SER A 143 3.99 -14.75 23.93
CA SER A 143 3.03 -13.69 23.58
C SER A 143 2.75 -13.55 22.08
N GLU A 144 3.05 -14.58 21.27
CA GLU A 144 2.83 -14.58 19.83
C GLU A 144 1.33 -14.61 19.47
N SER A 145 0.88 -13.64 18.66
CA SER A 145 -0.49 -13.62 18.16
C SER A 145 -0.65 -14.53 16.94
N VAL A 146 -1.84 -15.12 16.80
CA VAL A 146 -2.21 -15.86 15.58
C VAL A 146 -2.23 -15.00 14.32
N THR A 147 -2.30 -13.68 14.47
CA THR A 147 -2.24 -12.72 13.36
C THR A 147 -0.82 -12.39 12.92
N GLU A 148 0.19 -12.87 13.66
CA GLU A 148 1.61 -12.75 13.32
C GLU A 148 2.11 -13.96 12.53
N GLU A 149 1.35 -15.06 12.49
CA GLU A 149 1.72 -16.29 11.78
C GLU A 149 1.58 -16.10 10.25
N LYS A 150 2.71 -16.24 9.56
CA LYS A 150 2.82 -16.04 8.10
C LYS A 150 2.82 -17.36 7.35
N PHE A 151 2.06 -17.39 6.26
CA PHE A 151 1.94 -18.49 5.32
C PHE A 151 2.30 -18.01 3.90
N ALA A 152 2.42 -18.95 2.97
CA ALA A 152 2.54 -18.69 1.54
C ALA A 152 1.71 -19.68 0.74
N LEU A 153 1.33 -19.30 -0.48
CA LEU A 153 0.92 -20.24 -1.51
C LEU A 153 2.14 -20.68 -2.31
N LEU A 154 2.48 -21.96 -2.25
CA LEU A 154 3.45 -22.62 -3.11
C LEU A 154 2.74 -23.10 -4.37
N PHE A 155 3.11 -22.53 -5.50
CA PHE A 155 2.68 -23.01 -6.82
C PHE A 155 3.77 -23.88 -7.40
N SER A 156 3.40 -25.08 -7.84
CA SER A 156 4.34 -26.04 -8.43
C SER A 156 3.74 -26.77 -9.62
N SER A 157 4.61 -27.15 -10.55
CA SER A 157 4.25 -27.93 -11.73
C SER A 157 5.47 -28.65 -12.29
N GLU A 158 5.25 -29.64 -13.13
CA GLU A 158 6.28 -30.27 -13.94
C GLU A 158 6.03 -29.90 -15.41
N ILE A 159 7.05 -29.34 -16.06
CA ILE A 159 6.96 -28.86 -17.44
C ILE A 159 8.01 -29.57 -18.29
N ASN A 160 7.58 -30.07 -19.45
CA ASN A 160 8.48 -30.51 -20.51
C ASN A 160 8.82 -29.32 -21.40
N ILE A 161 10.10 -29.03 -21.57
CA ILE A 161 10.58 -27.97 -22.46
C ILE A 161 10.98 -28.60 -23.79
N THR A 162 10.63 -27.96 -24.89
CA THR A 162 10.96 -28.45 -26.24
C THR A 162 12.48 -28.58 -26.39
N GLY A 163 12.96 -29.78 -26.77
CA GLY A 163 14.39 -30.07 -26.92
C GLY A 163 15.08 -30.53 -25.63
N CYS A 164 14.34 -30.74 -24.54
CA CYS A 164 14.86 -31.35 -23.31
C CYS A 164 14.22 -32.74 -23.10
N GLU A 165 15.04 -33.72 -22.74
CA GLU A 165 14.57 -35.10 -22.52
C GLU A 165 13.91 -35.28 -21.15
N THR A 166 14.22 -34.42 -20.17
CA THR A 166 13.73 -34.53 -18.80
C THR A 166 12.71 -33.44 -18.45
N PRO A 167 11.66 -33.79 -17.68
CA PRO A 167 10.73 -32.81 -17.13
C PRO A 167 11.42 -31.91 -16.11
N TYR A 168 11.11 -30.62 -16.14
CA TYR A 168 11.56 -29.66 -15.14
C TYR A 168 10.47 -29.43 -14.10
N ARG A 169 10.81 -29.65 -12.83
CA ARG A 169 9.97 -29.22 -11.72
C ARG A 169 10.17 -27.73 -11.49
N ILE A 170 9.12 -26.95 -11.68
CA ILE A 170 9.11 -25.52 -11.41
C ILE A 170 8.27 -25.22 -10.18
N GLN A 171 8.70 -24.21 -9.43
CA GLN A 171 7.97 -23.77 -8.25
C GLN A 171 8.19 -22.28 -7.97
N VAL A 172 7.19 -21.65 -7.36
CA VAL A 172 7.25 -20.27 -6.89
C VAL A 172 6.33 -20.10 -5.68
N ILE A 173 6.74 -19.27 -4.73
CA ILE A 173 5.91 -18.90 -3.57
C ILE A 173 5.30 -17.51 -3.75
N SER A 174 4.09 -17.32 -3.21
CA SER A 174 3.48 -16.00 -3.09
C SER A 174 4.24 -15.11 -2.11
N GLN A 175 3.87 -13.82 -2.09
CA GLN A 175 4.13 -12.96 -0.94
C GLN A 175 3.50 -13.54 0.34
N PRO A 176 3.99 -13.15 1.54
CA PRO A 176 3.42 -13.67 2.77
C PRO A 176 1.94 -13.32 2.87
N VAL A 177 1.18 -14.28 3.37
CA VAL A 177 -0.23 -14.14 3.68
C VAL A 177 -0.47 -14.48 5.15
N VAL A 178 -1.36 -13.74 5.80
CA VAL A 178 -1.87 -14.04 7.13
C VAL A 178 -3.28 -14.60 6.98
N VAL A 179 -3.53 -15.77 7.58
CA VAL A 179 -4.84 -16.42 7.51
C VAL A 179 -5.63 -16.10 8.77
N ILE A 180 -6.82 -15.53 8.62
CA ILE A 180 -7.72 -15.16 9.73
C ILE A 180 -9.00 -16.00 9.71
N VAL A 181 -9.67 -16.10 10.86
CA VAL A 181 -10.98 -16.79 10.97
C VAL A 181 -12.13 -15.80 11.17
N HIS A 182 -11.84 -14.62 11.72
CA HIS A 182 -12.85 -13.59 12.00
C HIS A 182 -12.34 -12.20 11.59
N GLY A 183 -13.25 -11.33 11.15
CA GLY A 183 -12.89 -10.00 10.64
C GLY A 183 -12.27 -9.06 11.69
N SER A 184 -12.51 -9.31 12.98
CA SER A 184 -11.86 -8.56 14.07
C SER A 184 -10.34 -8.74 14.12
N GLN A 185 -9.79 -9.75 13.44
CA GLN A 185 -8.36 -10.01 13.35
C GLN A 185 -7.68 -9.25 12.19
N ASP A 186 -8.48 -8.69 11.28
CA ASP A 186 -7.99 -8.09 10.03
C ASP A 186 -7.00 -6.96 10.29
N ASN A 187 -7.33 -6.04 11.19
CA ASN A 187 -6.46 -4.92 11.56
C ASN A 187 -5.05 -5.37 11.98
N ASN A 188 -4.95 -6.34 12.90
CA ASN A 188 -3.66 -6.85 13.37
C ASN A 188 -2.92 -7.67 12.29
N ALA A 189 -3.66 -8.41 11.45
CA ALA A 189 -3.07 -9.17 10.34
C ALA A 189 -2.48 -8.23 9.27
N VAL A 190 -3.17 -7.13 8.95
CA VAL A 190 -2.68 -6.09 8.05
C VAL A 190 -1.41 -5.45 8.61
N ALA A 191 -1.32 -5.24 9.92
CA ALA A 191 -0.10 -4.73 10.56
C ALA A 191 1.13 -5.61 10.28
N THR A 192 0.97 -6.93 10.43
CA THR A 192 2.03 -7.92 10.15
C THR A 192 2.45 -7.88 8.68
N ILE A 193 1.48 -7.78 7.77
CA ILE A 193 1.76 -7.65 6.33
C ILE A 193 2.51 -6.36 6.01
N ILE A 194 2.10 -5.23 6.60
CA ILE A 194 2.76 -3.94 6.38
C ILE A 194 4.20 -4.00 6.85
N TRP A 195 4.44 -4.52 8.05
CA TRP A 195 5.80 -4.64 8.60
C TRP A 195 6.69 -5.49 7.68
N ASP A 196 6.16 -6.62 7.20
CA ASP A 196 6.88 -7.53 6.33
C ASP A 196 7.17 -6.95 4.93
N CYS A 197 6.17 -6.35 4.31
CA CYS A 197 6.33 -5.68 3.01
C CYS A 197 7.24 -4.46 3.09
N ALA A 198 7.23 -3.74 4.22
CA ALA A 198 7.99 -2.51 4.38
C ALA A 198 9.48 -2.75 4.63
N PHE A 199 9.81 -3.74 5.48
CA PHE A 199 11.13 -3.86 6.11
C PHE A 199 11.85 -5.17 5.81
N SER A 200 11.32 -5.98 4.90
CA SER A 200 12.05 -7.14 4.39
C SER A 200 13.32 -6.73 3.65
N GLU A 201 14.39 -7.52 3.75
CA GLU A 201 15.55 -7.33 2.88
C GLU A 201 15.34 -8.01 1.51
N ARG A 202 16.11 -7.61 0.49
CA ARG A 202 15.96 -8.14 -0.87
C ARG A 202 16.28 -9.64 -0.96
N ASP A 203 17.36 -10.05 -0.29
CA ASP A 203 17.87 -11.43 -0.31
C ASP A 203 17.59 -12.20 0.99
N ARG A 204 16.52 -11.80 1.70
CA ARG A 204 16.16 -12.41 2.98
C ARG A 204 15.83 -13.90 2.84
N ILE A 205 16.09 -14.63 3.92
CA ILE A 205 15.41 -15.90 4.17
C ILE A 205 13.89 -15.64 4.21
N PRO A 206 13.05 -16.49 3.58
CA PRO A 206 11.60 -16.26 3.50
C PRO A 206 10.98 -15.85 4.83
N PHE A 207 10.27 -14.72 4.78
CA PHE A 207 9.50 -14.10 5.86
C PHE A 207 10.30 -13.59 7.08
N VAL A 208 11.64 -13.62 7.05
CA VAL A 208 12.45 -12.94 8.07
C VAL A 208 12.30 -11.42 7.92
N VAL A 209 12.08 -10.73 9.04
CA VAL A 209 11.93 -9.28 9.13
C VAL A 209 12.68 -8.78 10.37
N PRO A 210 13.19 -7.54 10.37
CA PRO A 210 13.81 -6.98 11.57
C PRO A 210 12.77 -6.73 12.67
N ASP A 211 13.18 -6.91 13.92
CA ASP A 211 12.32 -6.63 15.09
C ASP A 211 12.17 -5.13 15.37
N ARG A 212 13.10 -4.31 14.87
CA ARG A 212 13.10 -2.84 15.01
C ARG A 212 13.62 -2.18 13.75
N VAL A 213 13.10 -0.99 13.44
CA VAL A 213 13.50 -0.21 12.27
C VAL A 213 13.65 1.27 12.58
N PRO A 214 14.50 2.02 11.84
CA PRO A 214 14.58 3.47 11.99
C PRO A 214 13.23 4.14 11.71
N TRP A 215 12.85 5.13 12.53
CA TRP A 215 11.58 5.85 12.39
C TRP A 215 11.39 6.46 11.01
N ARG A 216 12.46 6.98 10.39
CA ARG A 216 12.41 7.50 9.00
C ARG A 216 11.83 6.49 8.00
N MET A 217 12.15 5.20 8.15
CA MET A 217 11.63 4.14 7.30
C MET A 217 10.16 3.82 7.61
N MET A 218 9.81 3.80 8.90
CA MET A 218 8.44 3.60 9.35
C MET A 218 7.52 4.73 8.87
N TYR A 219 7.87 5.98 9.10
CA TYR A 219 7.08 7.12 8.66
C TYR A 219 6.90 7.14 7.14
N THR A 220 7.95 6.86 6.36
CA THR A 220 7.82 6.76 4.88
C THR A 220 6.79 5.69 4.49
N THR A 221 6.78 4.58 5.21
CA THR A 221 5.80 3.49 5.03
C THR A 221 4.39 3.93 5.40
N LEU A 222 4.22 4.59 6.55
CA LEU A 222 2.93 5.11 7.01
C LEU A 222 2.37 6.15 6.03
N ASN A 223 3.21 7.04 5.51
CA ASN A 223 2.80 8.05 4.54
C ASN A 223 2.33 7.40 3.22
N SER A 224 3.11 6.47 2.67
CA SER A 224 2.74 5.72 1.46
C SER A 224 1.42 4.96 1.66
N LYS A 225 1.28 4.27 2.80
CA LYS A 225 0.06 3.52 3.11
C LYS A 225 -1.14 4.44 3.26
N PHE A 226 -1.00 5.55 4.00
CA PHE A 226 -2.07 6.51 4.23
C PHE A 226 -2.55 7.16 2.92
N THR A 227 -1.62 7.68 2.11
CA THR A 227 -1.96 8.33 0.84
C THR A 227 -2.63 7.38 -0.15
N SER A 228 -2.12 6.14 -0.26
CA SER A 228 -2.72 5.11 -1.09
C SER A 228 -4.10 4.67 -0.61
N GLU A 229 -4.29 4.46 0.70
CA GLU A 229 -5.54 3.94 1.26
C GLU A 229 -6.66 4.99 1.23
N VAL A 230 -6.33 6.25 1.54
CA VAL A 230 -7.24 7.39 1.42
C VAL A 230 -7.45 7.78 -0.05
N GLY A 231 -6.48 7.46 -0.92
CA GLY A 231 -6.48 7.84 -2.33
C GLY A 231 -6.31 9.34 -2.53
N THR A 232 -5.31 9.92 -1.86
CA THR A 232 -4.97 11.35 -1.88
C THR A 232 -3.51 11.56 -2.26
N GLN A 233 -3.19 12.75 -2.79
CA GLN A 233 -1.82 13.19 -3.05
C GLN A 233 -1.25 14.05 -1.91
N HIS A 234 -2.08 14.37 -0.90
CA HIS A 234 -1.68 15.16 0.26
C HIS A 234 -0.95 14.25 1.27
N ASN A 235 0.38 14.38 1.32
CA ASN A 235 1.26 13.63 2.22
C ASN A 235 1.10 14.08 3.68
N LEU A 236 1.44 13.18 4.61
CA LEU A 236 1.67 13.53 6.00
C LEU A 236 2.83 14.53 6.06
N ASP A 237 2.65 15.70 6.66
CA ASP A 237 3.71 16.71 6.73
C ASP A 237 4.72 16.44 7.87
N GLN A 238 5.67 17.35 8.06
CA GLN A 238 6.68 17.25 9.11
C GLN A 238 6.07 17.31 10.54
N TYR A 239 5.01 18.10 10.74
CA TYR A 239 4.31 18.17 12.03
C TYR A 239 3.61 16.84 12.33
N ASN A 240 2.98 16.24 11.32
CA ASN A 240 2.35 14.95 11.41
C ASN A 240 3.37 13.85 11.72
N GLN A 241 4.51 13.84 11.00
CA GLN A 241 5.61 12.92 11.24
C GLN A 241 6.10 13.00 12.69
N HIS A 242 6.30 14.22 13.19
CA HIS A 242 6.80 14.45 14.53
C HIS A 242 5.81 13.96 15.58
N PHE A 243 4.53 14.32 15.47
CA PHE A 243 3.50 13.86 16.40
C PHE A 243 3.35 12.33 16.43
N LEU A 244 3.39 11.68 15.25
CA LEU A 244 3.33 10.22 15.18
C LEU A 244 4.51 9.57 15.91
N ALA A 245 5.70 10.18 15.82
CA ALA A 245 6.88 9.74 16.55
C ALA A 245 6.70 9.90 18.07
N GLN A 246 6.28 11.08 18.52
CA GLN A 246 5.98 11.35 19.93
C GLN A 246 4.97 10.34 20.49
N LYS A 247 3.96 9.98 19.70
CA LYS A 247 2.93 9.02 20.11
C LYS A 247 3.47 7.58 20.20
N VAL A 248 4.21 7.09 19.20
CA VAL A 248 4.70 5.70 19.20
C VAL A 248 5.82 5.46 20.20
N PHE A 249 6.64 6.48 20.48
CA PHE A 249 7.74 6.40 21.44
C PHE A 249 7.36 6.83 22.85
N ASP A 250 6.12 7.29 23.07
CA ASP A 250 5.66 7.89 24.32
C ASP A 250 6.56 9.03 24.81
N LYS A 251 6.86 9.98 23.92
CA LYS A 251 7.72 11.13 24.17
C LYS A 251 7.03 12.45 23.78
N PRO A 252 6.00 12.91 24.52
CA PRO A 252 5.21 14.08 24.15
C PRO A 252 6.00 15.40 24.16
N ASP A 253 7.01 15.51 25.02
CA ASP A 253 7.81 16.74 25.19
C ASP A 253 9.09 16.76 24.35
N PHE A 254 9.39 15.68 23.62
CA PHE A 254 10.59 15.59 22.80
C PHE A 254 10.40 16.36 21.49
N ASN A 255 11.30 17.31 21.23
CA ASN A 255 11.23 18.23 20.09
C ASN A 255 12.45 18.11 19.14
N GLU A 256 13.27 17.09 19.32
CA GLU A 256 14.44 16.84 18.45
C GLU A 256 14.09 15.84 17.33
N ASP A 257 15.08 15.47 16.53
CA ASP A 257 14.90 14.56 15.41
C ASP A 257 14.71 13.10 15.86
N PHE A 258 13.57 12.53 15.49
CA PHE A 258 13.26 11.11 15.71
C PHE A 258 13.80 10.18 14.60
N SER A 259 14.31 10.70 13.48
CA SER A 259 14.54 9.94 12.24
C SER A 259 15.33 8.63 12.42
N ASN A 260 16.32 8.63 13.32
CA ASN A 260 17.18 7.47 13.60
C ASN A 260 16.77 6.68 14.85
N MET A 261 15.73 7.09 15.57
CA MET A 261 15.20 6.28 16.67
C MET A 261 14.59 4.98 16.13
N MET A 262 14.84 3.88 16.84
CA MET A 262 14.43 2.55 16.41
C MET A 262 13.05 2.21 17.00
N VAL A 263 12.02 2.16 16.16
CA VAL A 263 10.68 1.67 16.54
C VAL A 263 10.66 0.15 16.46
N SER A 264 10.17 -0.52 17.51
CA SER A 264 10.02 -1.97 17.55
C SER A 264 8.66 -2.44 17.01
N TRP A 265 8.58 -3.70 16.58
CA TRP A 265 7.30 -4.35 16.27
C TRP A 265 6.34 -4.28 17.46
N ALA A 266 6.88 -4.43 18.67
CA ALA A 266 6.09 -4.38 19.89
C ALA A 266 5.44 -3.00 20.08
N GLN A 267 6.21 -1.92 19.97
CA GLN A 267 5.68 -0.54 20.05
C GLN A 267 4.66 -0.23 18.94
N PHE A 268 4.84 -0.84 17.76
CA PHE A 268 3.97 -0.61 16.62
C PHE A 268 2.60 -1.28 16.78
N ASN A 269 2.55 -2.57 17.16
CA ASN A 269 1.28 -3.32 17.15
C ASN A 269 1.11 -4.39 18.26
N LYS A 270 1.90 -4.35 19.35
CA LYS A 270 1.76 -5.30 20.46
C LYS A 270 1.50 -4.63 21.80
N GLU A 271 2.25 -3.57 22.07
CA GLU A 271 2.12 -2.74 23.25
C GLU A 271 0.95 -1.78 23.05
N VAL A 272 0.09 -1.67 24.05
CA VAL A 272 -0.98 -0.68 24.06
C VAL A 272 -0.38 0.69 24.37
N LEU A 273 -0.95 1.74 23.76
CA LEU A 273 -0.54 3.10 24.07
C LEU A 273 -0.86 3.42 25.53
N PRO A 274 -0.01 4.22 26.22
CA PRO A 274 -0.24 4.59 27.61
C PRO A 274 -1.63 5.21 27.85
N GLY A 275 -2.35 4.66 28.83
CA GLY A 275 -3.71 5.09 29.15
C GLY A 275 -4.77 4.74 28.10
N ARG A 276 -4.47 3.88 27.12
CA ARG A 276 -5.38 3.45 26.05
C ARG A 276 -5.55 1.94 25.99
N PRO A 277 -6.71 1.45 25.52
CA PRO A 277 -6.95 0.01 25.33
C PRO A 277 -6.52 -0.50 23.95
N PHE A 278 -5.68 0.23 23.22
CA PHE A 278 -5.33 -0.06 21.82
C PHE A 278 -3.87 0.26 21.50
N THR A 279 -3.34 -0.39 20.47
CA THR A 279 -1.96 -0.21 19.98
C THR A 279 -1.83 1.04 19.11
N PHE A 280 -0.60 1.45 18.80
CA PHE A 280 -0.34 2.54 17.86
C PHE A 280 -0.98 2.27 16.48
N TRP A 281 -0.77 1.08 15.94
CA TRP A 281 -1.30 0.71 14.63
C TRP A 281 -2.83 0.71 14.58
N GLN A 282 -3.50 0.18 15.61
CA GLN A 282 -4.97 0.18 15.68
C GLN A 282 -5.53 1.60 15.64
N TRP A 283 -4.90 2.53 16.35
CA TRP A 283 -5.27 3.94 16.32
C TRP A 283 -5.03 4.57 14.93
N PHE A 284 -3.85 4.35 14.35
CA PHE A 284 -3.50 4.92 13.04
C PHE A 284 -4.40 4.39 11.92
N GLU A 285 -4.70 3.09 11.92
CA GLU A 285 -5.62 2.47 10.97
C GLU A 285 -7.03 3.04 11.10
N GLY A 286 -7.54 3.22 12.33
CA GLY A 286 -8.84 3.86 12.53
C GLY A 286 -8.90 5.30 11.99
N VAL A 287 -7.81 6.07 12.14
CA VAL A 287 -7.69 7.40 11.54
C VAL A 287 -7.70 7.34 10.01
N MET A 288 -6.95 6.41 9.43
CA MET A 288 -6.89 6.19 7.98
C MET A 288 -8.26 5.79 7.42
N GLU A 289 -8.98 4.88 8.08
CA GLU A 289 -10.30 4.41 7.69
C GLU A 289 -11.38 5.50 7.80
N LEU A 290 -11.37 6.27 8.90
CA LEU A 290 -12.24 7.44 9.05
C LEU A 290 -11.98 8.45 7.92
N THR A 291 -10.70 8.68 7.61
CA THR A 291 -10.31 9.63 6.57
C THR A 291 -10.76 9.19 5.21
N LYS A 292 -10.50 7.93 4.84
CA LYS A 292 -10.93 7.32 3.59
C LYS A 292 -12.45 7.43 3.38
N LYS A 293 -13.24 7.12 4.42
CA LYS A 293 -14.70 7.06 4.30
C LYS A 293 -15.39 8.42 4.37
N HIS A 294 -14.91 9.33 5.21
CA HIS A 294 -15.66 10.56 5.52
C HIS A 294 -14.87 11.85 5.35
N LEU A 295 -13.53 11.81 5.38
CA LEU A 295 -12.72 13.03 5.48
C LEU A 295 -11.79 13.28 4.29
N LYS A 296 -11.80 12.41 3.27
CA LYS A 296 -10.88 12.46 2.13
C LYS A 296 -10.81 13.83 1.48
N SER A 297 -11.96 14.46 1.21
CA SER A 297 -12.03 15.77 0.56
C SER A 297 -11.39 16.86 1.44
N TYR A 298 -11.73 16.88 2.73
CA TYR A 298 -11.19 17.84 3.69
C TYR A 298 -9.67 17.68 3.87
N TRP A 299 -9.18 16.43 3.94
CA TRP A 299 -7.76 16.14 4.01
C TRP A 299 -7.02 16.59 2.74
N SER A 300 -7.55 16.22 1.57
CA SER A 300 -6.88 16.51 0.28
C SER A 300 -6.75 18.02 0.02
N GLU A 301 -7.67 18.81 0.58
CA GLU A 301 -7.65 20.27 0.50
C GLU A 301 -6.88 20.96 1.64
N GLY A 302 -6.26 20.21 2.55
CA GLY A 302 -5.48 20.77 3.65
C GLY A 302 -6.32 21.45 4.75
N LEU A 303 -7.59 21.08 4.89
CA LEU A 303 -8.50 21.66 5.89
C LEU A 303 -8.37 21.00 7.27
N ILE A 304 -7.74 19.83 7.31
CA ILE A 304 -7.50 19.04 8.51
C ILE A 304 -6.03 19.17 8.86
N PHE A 305 -5.72 19.74 10.02
CA PHE A 305 -4.37 19.71 10.58
C PHE A 305 -3.97 18.27 10.93
N GLY A 306 -4.93 17.50 11.46
CA GLY A 306 -4.83 16.06 11.60
C GLY A 306 -4.03 15.63 12.82
N PHE A 307 -2.73 15.44 12.64
CA PHE A 307 -1.86 14.80 13.62
C PHE A 307 -1.18 15.85 14.51
N ILE A 308 -1.83 16.16 15.65
CA ILE A 308 -1.32 17.13 16.62
C ILE A 308 -1.77 16.81 18.05
N GLY A 309 -0.82 16.87 18.98
CA GLY A 309 -1.05 16.62 20.41
C GLY A 309 -1.56 17.86 21.13
N LYS A 310 -2.17 17.66 22.30
CA LYS A 310 -2.75 18.76 23.10
C LYS A 310 -1.74 19.86 23.44
N GLN A 311 -0.50 19.51 23.80
CA GLN A 311 0.52 20.50 24.14
C GLN A 311 0.87 21.40 22.95
N HIS A 312 1.18 20.81 21.79
CA HIS A 312 1.50 21.57 20.58
C HIS A 312 0.28 22.37 20.08
N LEU A 313 -0.92 21.78 20.17
CA LEU A 313 -2.19 22.47 19.92
C LEU A 313 -2.33 23.73 20.79
N HIS A 314 -2.01 23.63 22.08
CA HIS A 314 -2.05 24.78 22.98
C HIS A 314 -1.10 25.89 22.54
N LEU A 315 0.11 25.55 22.07
CA LEU A 315 1.08 26.52 21.59
C LEU A 315 0.61 27.25 20.32
N ILE A 316 0.07 26.53 19.33
CA ILE A 316 -0.30 27.14 18.04
C ILE A 316 -1.58 28.01 18.10
N LEU A 317 -2.45 27.74 19.07
CA LEU A 317 -3.72 28.46 19.26
C LEU A 317 -3.65 29.53 20.37
N LYS A 318 -2.60 29.56 21.20
CA LYS A 318 -2.51 30.44 22.38
C LYS A 318 -2.77 31.90 22.08
N ASP A 319 -2.14 32.42 21.03
CA ASP A 319 -2.17 33.85 20.67
C ASP A 319 -3.11 34.12 19.49
N ARG A 320 -4.05 33.22 19.22
CA ARG A 320 -5.01 33.35 18.11
C ARG A 320 -6.31 34.01 18.57
N PRO A 321 -7.01 34.75 17.68
CA PRO A 321 -8.29 35.36 18.01
C PRO A 321 -9.34 34.35 18.46
N ASN A 322 -10.29 34.80 19.29
CA ASN A 322 -11.44 33.99 19.70
C ASN A 322 -12.22 33.48 18.49
N GLY A 323 -12.63 32.21 18.55
CA GLY A 323 -13.30 31.50 17.46
C GLY A 323 -12.35 30.90 16.41
N THR A 324 -11.04 31.11 16.52
CA THR A 324 -10.07 30.36 15.72
C THR A 324 -10.09 28.88 16.12
N PHE A 325 -10.25 27.99 15.15
CA PHE A 325 -10.35 26.55 15.37
C PHE A 325 -9.46 25.75 14.43
N LEU A 326 -9.21 24.50 14.79
CA LEU A 326 -8.59 23.52 13.91
C LEU A 326 -9.21 22.14 14.08
N LEU A 327 -9.03 21.31 13.06
CA LEU A 327 -9.48 19.93 13.02
C LEU A 327 -8.28 19.00 13.27
N ARG A 328 -8.41 18.10 14.25
CA ARG A 328 -7.38 17.11 14.58
C ARG A 328 -7.96 15.75 14.87
N PHE A 329 -7.18 14.70 14.68
CA PHE A 329 -7.56 13.36 15.07
C PHE A 329 -7.54 13.20 16.59
N SER A 330 -8.48 12.42 17.11
CA SER A 330 -8.58 12.14 18.54
C SER A 330 -7.44 11.23 18.98
N ASP A 331 -6.80 11.58 20.09
CA ASP A 331 -5.84 10.73 20.78
C ASP A 331 -6.51 9.63 21.60
N SER A 332 -7.78 9.84 21.95
CA SER A 332 -8.52 9.01 22.91
C SER A 332 -9.43 7.98 22.29
N GLU A 333 -9.88 8.25 21.07
CA GLU A 333 -10.89 7.45 20.40
C GLU A 333 -10.34 7.04 19.04
N ILE A 334 -10.33 5.74 18.78
CA ILE A 334 -9.98 5.19 17.46
C ILE A 334 -10.96 5.75 16.43
N GLY A 335 -10.43 6.27 15.32
CA GLY A 335 -11.27 6.78 14.23
C GLY A 335 -12.20 7.92 14.67
N GLY A 336 -11.71 8.81 15.54
CA GLY A 336 -12.39 10.04 15.92
C GLY A 336 -11.68 11.28 15.37
N ILE A 337 -12.46 12.29 14.95
CA ILE A 337 -11.97 13.64 14.63
C ILE A 337 -12.58 14.66 15.59
N THR A 338 -11.78 15.55 16.15
CA THR A 338 -12.23 16.58 17.11
C THR A 338 -11.90 17.98 16.61
N ILE A 339 -12.64 18.95 17.12
CA ILE A 339 -12.46 20.37 16.86
C ILE A 339 -11.89 21.00 18.13
N ALA A 340 -10.74 21.66 18.00
CA ALA A 340 -10.18 22.48 19.04
C ALA A 340 -10.29 23.95 18.67
N TYR A 341 -10.75 24.81 19.58
CA TYR A 341 -10.96 26.22 19.30
C TYR A 341 -10.64 27.13 20.49
N VAL A 342 -10.32 28.38 20.18
CA VAL A 342 -10.05 29.43 21.17
C VAL A 342 -11.37 30.06 21.61
N SER A 343 -11.60 30.11 22.91
CA SER A 343 -12.79 30.71 23.54
C SER A 343 -12.38 31.73 24.60
N ALA A 344 -13.19 32.77 24.79
CA ALA A 344 -13.02 33.69 25.90
C ALA A 344 -13.34 32.99 27.22
N THR A 345 -12.56 33.29 28.27
CA THR A 345 -12.91 32.93 29.65
C THR A 345 -13.77 34.03 30.26
N GLU A 346 -14.54 33.68 31.29
CA GLU A 346 -15.37 34.64 32.04
C GLU A 346 -14.54 35.78 32.65
N ASN A 347 -13.23 35.55 32.87
CA ASN A 347 -12.29 36.52 33.43
C ASN A 347 -11.57 37.37 32.36
N GLY A 348 -12.01 37.32 31.09
CA GLY A 348 -11.40 38.07 29.99
C GLY A 348 -10.11 37.48 29.42
N GLY A 349 -9.70 36.29 29.86
CA GLY A 349 -8.58 35.53 29.28
C GLY A 349 -9.02 34.66 28.10
N GLN A 350 -8.09 33.90 27.53
CA GLN A 350 -8.37 32.92 26.48
C GLN A 350 -8.14 31.49 27.00
N LYS A 351 -9.03 30.56 26.62
CA LYS A 351 -8.85 29.12 26.86
C LYS A 351 -9.13 28.34 25.59
N ILE A 352 -8.42 27.24 25.42
CA ILE A 352 -8.64 26.30 24.31
C ILE A 352 -9.60 25.22 24.76
N GLN A 353 -10.72 25.11 24.05
CA GLN A 353 -11.74 24.08 24.27
C GLN A 353 -11.65 23.02 23.18
N ASN A 354 -11.99 21.78 23.53
CA ASN A 354 -12.06 20.66 22.60
C ASN A 354 -13.49 20.13 22.59
N ILE A 355 -14.07 20.00 21.41
CA ILE A 355 -15.38 19.36 21.22
C ILE A 355 -15.20 17.85 21.31
N GLN A 356 -16.22 17.14 21.81
CA GLN A 356 -16.21 15.68 21.81
C GLN A 356 -15.92 15.15 20.39
N PRO A 357 -15.04 14.14 20.23
CA PRO A 357 -14.71 13.63 18.91
C PRO A 357 -15.93 13.08 18.18
N PHE A 358 -15.98 13.31 16.88
CA PHE A 358 -16.93 12.70 15.96
C PHE A 358 -16.36 11.40 15.43
N THR A 359 -17.06 10.31 15.67
CA THR A 359 -16.72 8.97 15.18
C THR A 359 -17.33 8.72 13.80
N LYS A 360 -16.99 7.58 13.19
CA LYS A 360 -17.63 7.09 11.96
C LYS A 360 -19.16 7.15 12.02
N ARG A 361 -19.75 6.69 13.13
CA ARG A 361 -21.21 6.67 13.31
C ARG A 361 -21.80 8.08 13.30
N ASP A 362 -21.11 9.02 13.93
CA ASP A 362 -21.55 10.43 13.97
C ASP A 362 -21.51 11.07 12.60
N LEU A 363 -20.47 10.78 11.81
CA LEU A 363 -20.29 11.31 10.45
C LEU A 363 -21.22 10.65 9.42
N GLU A 364 -21.66 9.42 9.66
CA GLU A 364 -22.69 8.74 8.87
C GLU A 364 -24.08 9.36 9.09
N ILE A 365 -24.41 9.72 10.34
CA ILE A 365 -25.65 10.42 10.65
C ILE A 365 -25.65 11.82 10.05
N ARG A 366 -24.51 12.53 10.15
CA ARG A 366 -24.37 13.89 9.63
C ARG A 366 -22.93 14.24 9.34
N GLY A 367 -22.68 14.70 8.10
CA GLY A 367 -21.35 15.01 7.61
C GLY A 367 -20.64 16.12 8.39
N LEU A 368 -19.30 16.10 8.34
CA LEU A 368 -18.46 17.03 9.09
C LEU A 368 -18.73 18.50 8.76
N GLY A 369 -18.92 18.84 7.48
CA GLY A 369 -19.22 20.21 7.04
C GLY A 369 -20.46 20.79 7.71
N ASP A 370 -21.55 20.02 7.77
CA ASP A 370 -22.77 20.46 8.45
C ASP A 370 -22.62 20.56 9.96
N ARG A 371 -21.80 19.70 10.58
CA ARG A 371 -21.49 19.81 12.01
C ARG A 371 -20.67 21.07 12.31
N ILE A 372 -19.72 21.42 11.44
CA ILE A 372 -18.93 22.66 11.55
C ILE A 372 -19.81 23.89 11.36
N ARG A 373 -20.78 23.83 10.44
CA ARG A 373 -21.74 24.92 10.19
C ARG A 373 -22.49 25.32 11.46
N ASP A 374 -22.98 24.34 12.20
CA ASP A 374 -23.88 24.52 13.36
C ASP A 374 -23.17 25.00 14.63
N ILE A 375 -21.84 25.05 14.65
CA ILE A 375 -21.08 25.52 15.82
C ILE A 375 -20.84 27.02 15.67
N ASP A 376 -21.60 27.82 16.40
CA ASP A 376 -21.53 29.29 16.34
C ASP A 376 -20.24 29.85 16.97
N HIS A 377 -19.65 29.13 17.92
CA HIS A 377 -18.44 29.54 18.62
C HIS A 377 -17.16 29.51 17.77
N ILE A 378 -17.20 28.92 16.58
CA ILE A 378 -16.06 28.83 15.67
C ILE A 378 -16.28 29.69 14.43
N THR A 379 -15.27 30.46 14.04
CA THR A 379 -15.36 31.52 13.02
C THR A 379 -14.25 31.45 11.99
N TYR A 380 -13.01 31.11 12.38
CA TYR A 380 -11.85 31.03 11.49
C TYR A 380 -11.15 29.68 11.62
N LEU A 381 -10.98 28.97 10.51
CA LEU A 381 -10.08 27.82 10.45
C LEU A 381 -8.63 28.33 10.49
N TYR A 382 -7.82 27.74 11.36
CA TYR A 382 -6.40 28.06 11.48
C TYR A 382 -5.68 27.92 10.10
N PRO A 383 -4.76 28.85 9.75
CA PRO A 383 -4.37 30.02 10.53
C PRO A 383 -5.41 31.13 10.55
N GLU A 384 -5.98 31.54 9.41
CA GLU A 384 -6.84 32.74 9.31
C GLU A 384 -7.89 32.63 8.19
N PHE A 385 -8.42 31.43 7.94
CA PHE A 385 -9.40 31.21 6.88
C PHE A 385 -10.84 31.30 7.40
N PRO A 386 -11.71 32.17 6.85
CA PRO A 386 -13.10 32.27 7.29
C PRO A 386 -13.86 30.93 7.14
N LYS A 387 -14.57 30.50 8.19
CA LYS A 387 -15.30 29.22 8.26
C LYS A 387 -16.20 29.00 7.05
N HIS A 388 -17.00 29.99 6.69
CA HIS A 388 -17.95 29.84 5.59
C HIS A 388 -17.28 29.74 4.23
N ASP A 389 -16.20 30.48 3.98
CA ASP A 389 -15.51 30.45 2.68
C ASP A 389 -14.91 29.08 2.39
N VAL A 390 -14.37 28.46 3.43
CA VAL A 390 -13.75 27.13 3.36
C VAL A 390 -14.81 26.03 3.29
N PHE A 391 -15.80 26.05 4.19
CA PHE A 391 -16.69 24.91 4.39
C PHE A 391 -18.00 24.96 3.61
N ARG A 392 -18.36 26.10 2.97
CA ARG A 392 -19.64 26.26 2.23
C ARG A 392 -19.97 25.13 1.27
N LYS A 393 -18.97 24.60 0.57
CA LYS A 393 -19.12 23.54 -0.42
C LYS A 393 -19.41 22.16 0.18
N PHE A 394 -19.21 22.02 1.49
CA PHE A 394 -19.48 20.78 2.24
C PHE A 394 -20.81 20.84 2.99
N TYR A 395 -21.58 21.92 2.87
CA TYR A 395 -22.89 22.04 3.50
C TYR A 395 -23.95 21.35 2.67
N THR A 396 -24.77 20.52 3.32
CA THR A 396 -25.95 19.95 2.69
C THR A 396 -27.06 21.02 2.63
N GLY A 397 -27.78 21.07 1.50
CA GLY A 397 -28.94 21.94 1.31
C GLY A 397 -28.68 23.32 0.67
N ASN A 398 -27.44 23.68 0.35
CA ASN A 398 -27.19 24.85 -0.50
C ASN A 398 -27.35 24.46 -1.97
N GLY A 399 -28.46 24.87 -2.57
CA GLY A 399 -28.75 24.66 -3.99
C GLY A 399 -27.67 25.25 -4.90
N CYS A 400 -26.80 24.40 -5.43
CA CYS A 400 -26.15 24.59 -6.72
C CYS A 400 -26.45 23.33 -7.52
N PRO A 401 -27.17 23.41 -8.65
CA PRO A 401 -27.51 22.24 -9.42
C PRO A 401 -26.21 21.61 -9.90
N ALA A 402 -26.04 20.31 -9.59
CA ALA A 402 -25.09 19.46 -10.27
C ALA A 402 -25.33 19.63 -11.77
N GLN A 403 -24.42 20.32 -12.47
CA GLN A 403 -24.35 20.24 -13.93
C GLN A 403 -24.01 18.80 -14.26
N LYS A 404 -25.05 17.99 -14.47
CA LYS A 404 -24.97 16.82 -15.32
C LYS A 404 -24.67 17.34 -16.72
N GLN A 405 -23.39 17.38 -17.10
CA GLN A 405 -23.03 17.40 -18.52
C GLN A 405 -23.35 16.01 -19.07
N SER A 406 -24.56 15.85 -19.62
CA SER A 406 -24.78 14.86 -20.67
C SER A 406 -24.19 15.44 -21.96
N TYR A 407 -23.14 14.82 -22.48
CA TYR A 407 -22.76 15.04 -23.87
C TYR A 407 -23.60 14.08 -24.72
N GLY A 408 -24.73 14.58 -25.20
CA GLY A 408 -25.33 14.10 -26.44
C GLY A 408 -24.49 14.63 -27.60
N LEU A 409 -23.83 13.73 -28.33
CA LEU A 409 -23.12 14.03 -29.57
C LEU A 409 -24.13 14.49 -30.63
N SER A 410 -23.98 15.71 -31.12
CA SER A 410 -24.48 16.12 -32.44
C SER A 410 -23.41 16.99 -33.11
N LEU A 411 -23.05 16.58 -34.33
CA LEU A 411 -22.03 17.20 -35.18
C LEU A 411 -22.48 18.59 -35.66
N GLY A 412 -21.56 19.56 -35.65
CA GLY A 412 -21.76 20.87 -36.29
C GLY A 412 -20.56 21.81 -36.21
N LYS A 413 -19.72 21.74 -37.25
CA LYS A 413 -18.73 22.69 -37.82
C LYS A 413 -18.29 23.98 -37.08
N GLU A 414 -16.96 24.11 -36.98
CA GLU A 414 -16.04 25.27 -37.14
C GLU A 414 -16.51 26.72 -36.83
N SER A 415 -15.76 27.43 -35.96
CA SER A 415 -14.78 28.48 -36.38
C SER A 415 -14.18 29.29 -35.19
N GLU A 416 -12.88 29.54 -35.33
CA GLU A 416 -11.93 30.54 -34.78
C GLU A 416 -12.15 31.40 -33.51
N SER A 417 -11.09 31.33 -32.67
CA SER A 417 -10.28 32.43 -32.10
C SER A 417 -10.90 33.54 -31.26
N LYS A 418 -10.49 33.60 -29.98
CA LYS A 418 -9.86 34.81 -29.38
C LYS A 418 -9.13 34.49 -28.06
N LYS A 419 -7.89 34.97 -27.98
CA LYS A 419 -7.01 34.99 -26.80
C LYS A 419 -7.46 36.06 -25.81
N THR A 420 -7.36 35.77 -24.51
CA THR A 420 -7.01 36.79 -23.50
C THR A 420 -6.20 36.15 -22.36
N ASN A 421 -5.04 36.73 -22.07
CA ASN A 421 -4.11 36.41 -20.99
C ASN A 421 -4.64 36.89 -19.62
N LEU A 422 -4.27 36.20 -18.53
CA LEU A 422 -3.84 36.85 -17.28
C LEU A 422 -3.08 35.88 -16.35
N PHE A 423 -1.77 36.14 -16.28
CA PHE A 423 -0.83 36.09 -15.15
C PHE A 423 -0.91 34.98 -14.09
N PHE A 424 0.08 34.08 -14.14
CA PHE A 424 0.64 33.37 -12.99
C PHE A 424 2.02 33.96 -12.66
N CYS A 425 2.22 34.37 -11.40
CA CYS A 425 3.52 34.58 -10.76
C CYS A 425 3.55 33.57 -9.60
N GLY A 426 4.52 32.69 -9.37
CA GLY A 426 5.88 32.59 -9.86
C GLY A 426 6.77 32.34 -8.65
N LEU A 427 7.20 31.09 -8.42
CA LEU A 427 8.45 30.72 -7.73
C LEU A 427 8.63 29.19 -7.79
N LYS A 428 9.21 28.73 -8.90
CA LYS A 428 9.95 27.47 -9.01
C LYS A 428 11.40 27.85 -9.32
N GLN A 429 12.32 27.54 -8.41
CA GLN A 429 13.74 27.57 -8.72
C GLN A 429 14.17 26.22 -9.32
N SER A 430 14.80 26.35 -10.47
CA SER A 430 15.37 25.31 -11.31
C SER A 430 16.79 24.95 -10.88
N LEU A 431 17.12 23.66 -10.94
CA LEU A 431 18.48 23.19 -11.22
C LEU A 431 18.46 22.47 -12.57
N HIS A 432 19.31 22.93 -13.47
CA HIS A 432 19.45 22.50 -14.86
C HIS A 432 20.81 21.80 -15.00
N CYS A 433 20.85 20.65 -15.70
CA CYS A 433 22.04 20.07 -16.33
C CYS A 433 21.60 19.08 -17.43
N PRO A 434 22.43 18.79 -18.46
CA PRO A 434 22.06 18.87 -19.88
C PRO A 434 21.76 17.51 -20.54
N PRO A 435 21.30 17.50 -21.82
CA PRO A 435 20.78 16.30 -22.48
C PRO A 435 21.89 15.54 -23.22
N THR A 436 22.15 14.30 -22.82
CA THR A 436 22.98 13.38 -23.62
C THR A 436 22.09 12.46 -24.45
N ARG A 437 22.05 12.74 -25.76
CA ARG A 437 21.62 11.80 -26.80
C ARG A 437 22.66 10.69 -26.92
N VAL A 438 22.31 9.44 -26.60
CA VAL A 438 23.03 8.24 -27.05
C VAL A 438 22.03 7.14 -27.42
N THR A 439 21.77 7.08 -28.73
CA THR A 439 21.49 5.91 -29.60
C THR A 439 20.56 4.78 -29.14
N SER A 440 19.42 4.69 -29.85
CA SER A 440 18.51 3.54 -29.94
C SER A 440 19.06 2.36 -30.78
N LEU A 441 20.36 2.09 -30.74
CA LEU A 441 20.99 0.94 -31.41
C LEU A 441 21.62 0.03 -30.37
N CYS A 442 20.85 -0.90 -29.80
CA CYS A 442 21.43 -2.08 -29.14
C CYS A 442 20.43 -3.22 -28.89
N LEU A 443 19.12 -2.99 -28.98
CA LEU A 443 18.11 -4.05 -28.78
C LEU A 443 17.71 -4.81 -30.06
N SER A 444 17.91 -4.22 -31.24
CA SER A 444 17.67 -4.90 -32.52
C SER A 444 18.76 -5.93 -32.86
N ASN A 445 20.00 -5.73 -32.41
CA ASN A 445 21.12 -6.62 -32.73
C ASN A 445 21.14 -7.90 -31.87
N LEU A 446 20.54 -7.90 -30.68
CA LEU A 446 20.39 -9.12 -29.87
C LEU A 446 19.35 -10.10 -30.45
N LYS A 447 18.32 -9.58 -31.15
CA LYS A 447 17.35 -10.44 -31.86
C LYS A 447 17.96 -11.09 -33.11
N SER A 448 18.94 -10.45 -33.76
CA SER A 448 19.61 -11.03 -34.93
C SER A 448 20.64 -12.08 -34.52
N ALA A 449 21.45 -11.81 -33.48
CA ALA A 449 22.50 -12.74 -33.05
C ALA A 449 21.98 -14.09 -32.52
N CYS A 450 20.75 -14.15 -31.99
CA CYS A 450 20.13 -15.41 -31.57
C CYS A 450 19.35 -16.11 -32.69
N LYS A 451 19.04 -15.44 -33.80
CA LYS A 451 18.26 -16.00 -34.91
C LYS A 451 19.14 -16.75 -35.91
N ASP A 452 20.40 -16.33 -36.06
CA ASP A 452 21.34 -16.94 -37.02
C ASP A 452 22.08 -18.18 -36.45
N LEU A 453 21.92 -18.51 -35.17
CA LEU A 453 22.56 -19.70 -34.56
C LEU A 453 21.69 -20.97 -34.52
N PHE A 454 20.45 -20.93 -35.02
CA PHE A 454 19.51 -22.06 -35.00
C PHE A 454 19.10 -22.58 -36.39
N ILE A 455 19.81 -22.21 -37.46
CA ILE A 455 19.67 -22.82 -38.78
C ILE A 455 21.06 -23.28 -39.25
N THR A 456 21.58 -24.34 -38.63
CA THR A 456 22.44 -25.37 -39.25
C THR A 456 22.96 -26.34 -38.18
N LYS A 457 22.19 -27.39 -37.91
CA LYS A 457 22.60 -28.80 -37.94
C LYS A 457 21.44 -29.69 -37.51
#